data_AF-A0A8T0EG82-F1
#
_entry.id   AF-A0A8T0EG82-F1
#
_cell.length_a   1.000
_cell.length_b   1.000
_cell.length_c   1.000
_cell.angle_alpha   90.00
_cell.angle_beta   90.00
_cell.angle_gamma   90.00
#
_symmetry.space_group_name_H-M   'P 1'
#
loop_
_entity.id
_entity.type
_entity.pdbx_description
1 polymer ?
#
loop_
_entity_poly.entity_id
_entity_poly.type
_entity_poly.pdbx_seq_one_letter_code
_entity_poly.pdbx_strand_id
1 'polypeptide(L)'
;MYLVHEPDCPEGYFGPGGLHDQGAYFNCTGGAAGYIDRLLLGPSHLYQHPSLRIIYGGTQPYDPEGILGYFTSIFLVFLGLQAGKILLMFKEPKARLIRWMTWAILTGCIAGILCCFSKNDGWIPVNKNLWSVSFILATSSLAFVLLSICYAVNDVYKLWSGGPFYHAGMNSIMLYVGHELTHNMFPWRWQVHSTHLNELFINLWGTTLWVIIAVWMHRKNVFITV
;
A
#
# COMPACT_ATOMS: atom_id res chain seq x y z
N MET A 1 -23.81 0.50 12.67
CA MET A 1 -23.97 -0.79 13.38
C MET A 1 -22.92 -1.73 12.81
N TYR A 2 -21.92 -2.07 13.61
CA TYR A 2 -20.87 -3.01 13.18
C TYR A 2 -21.44 -4.42 13.27
N LEU A 3 -21.30 -5.20 12.20
CA LEU A 3 -21.85 -6.55 12.10
C LEU A 3 -21.01 -7.59 12.86
N VAL A 4 -19.76 -7.26 13.19
CA VAL A 4 -18.83 -8.16 13.87
C VAL A 4 -18.11 -7.42 14.98
N HIS A 5 -18.14 -8.02 16.17
CA HIS A 5 -17.59 -7.47 17.41
C HIS A 5 -16.85 -8.60 18.14
N GLU A 6 -15.60 -8.33 18.50
CA GLU A 6 -14.84 -9.15 19.44
C GLU A 6 -15.37 -8.82 20.85
N PRO A 7 -15.79 -9.81 21.67
CA PRO A 7 -16.45 -9.57 22.96
C PRO A 7 -15.65 -8.71 23.94
N ASP A 8 -14.32 -8.75 23.86
CA ASP A 8 -13.41 -8.06 24.78
C ASP A 8 -12.94 -6.67 24.28
N CYS A 9 -13.46 -6.19 23.14
CA CYS A 9 -12.99 -4.98 22.46
C CYS A 9 -14.14 -4.03 22.14
N PRO A 10 -13.93 -2.71 22.04
CA PRO A 10 -15.00 -1.80 21.67
C PRO A 10 -15.62 -2.13 20.31
N GLU A 11 -16.91 -1.85 20.15
CA GLU A 11 -17.64 -2.11 18.92
C GLU A 11 -16.96 -1.44 17.72
N GLY A 12 -16.67 -2.23 16.68
CA GLY A 12 -16.03 -1.73 15.46
C GLY A 12 -14.55 -1.43 15.58
N TYR A 13 -13.84 -1.95 16.58
CA TYR A 13 -12.40 -1.78 16.67
C TYR A 13 -11.66 -2.50 15.53
N PHE A 14 -10.89 -1.73 14.74
CA PHE A 14 -9.97 -2.23 13.70
C PHE A 14 -8.52 -1.77 13.94
N GLY A 15 -8.21 -1.42 15.19
CA GLY A 15 -6.90 -0.91 15.58
C GLY A 15 -5.86 -2.00 15.83
N PRO A 16 -4.60 -1.59 16.06
CA PRO A 16 -3.49 -2.52 16.29
C PRO A 16 -3.52 -3.25 17.65
N GLY A 17 -4.32 -2.78 18.62
CA GLY A 17 -4.35 -3.33 19.98
C GLY A 17 -3.01 -3.24 20.71
N GLY A 18 -2.81 -4.04 21.76
CA GLY A 18 -1.56 -4.05 22.54
C GLY A 18 -1.34 -2.74 23.29
N LEU A 19 -0.13 -2.20 23.25
CA LEU A 19 0.29 -0.93 23.87
C LEU A 19 -0.25 0.32 23.15
N HIS A 20 -1.06 0.16 22.09
CA HIS A 20 -1.73 1.27 21.44
C HIS A 20 -2.73 1.95 22.39
N ASP A 21 -2.91 3.27 22.29
CA ASP A 21 -3.69 4.10 23.22
C ASP A 21 -3.38 3.79 24.69
N GLN A 22 -2.10 3.83 25.06
CA GLN A 22 -1.62 3.56 26.43
C GLN A 22 -1.99 2.17 26.97
N GLY A 23 -2.26 1.19 26.10
CA GLY A 23 -2.63 -0.15 26.51
C GLY A 23 -4.13 -0.34 26.77
N ALA A 24 -4.97 0.64 26.41
CA ALA A 24 -6.42 0.57 26.63
C ALA A 24 -7.06 -0.70 26.02
N TYR A 25 -6.49 -1.22 24.94
CA TYR A 25 -7.01 -2.38 24.21
C TYR A 25 -5.94 -3.47 24.00
N PHE A 26 -5.33 -3.92 25.10
CA PHE A 26 -4.18 -4.82 25.07
C PHE A 26 -4.45 -6.15 24.33
N ASN A 27 -5.59 -6.79 24.59
CA ASN A 27 -5.99 -8.07 23.98
C ASN A 27 -6.77 -7.91 22.66
N CYS A 28 -6.77 -6.72 22.05
CA CYS A 28 -7.58 -6.45 20.85
C CYS A 28 -6.76 -6.41 19.55
N THR A 29 -5.64 -7.13 19.49
CA THR A 29 -4.75 -7.10 18.33
C THR A 29 -5.48 -7.60 17.06
N GLY A 30 -5.52 -6.74 16.04
CA GLY A 30 -6.18 -7.02 14.77
C GLY A 30 -7.70 -6.76 14.77
N GLY A 31 -8.29 -6.40 15.92
CA GLY A 31 -9.70 -6.04 16.04
C GLY A 31 -10.68 -7.06 15.45
N ALA A 32 -11.78 -6.57 14.89
CA ALA A 32 -12.84 -7.39 14.32
C ALA A 32 -12.36 -8.27 13.14
N ALA A 33 -11.35 -7.83 12.39
CA ALA A 33 -10.77 -8.63 11.31
C ALA A 33 -10.00 -9.84 11.84
N GLY A 34 -9.13 -9.62 12.84
CA GLY A 34 -8.41 -10.70 13.51
C GLY A 34 -9.36 -11.69 14.20
N TYR A 35 -10.49 -11.23 14.74
CA TYR A 35 -11.52 -12.08 15.31
C TYR A 35 -12.14 -13.04 14.28
N ILE A 36 -12.52 -12.52 13.10
CA ILE A 36 -13.10 -13.32 12.01
C ILE A 36 -12.10 -14.37 11.53
N ASP A 37 -10.84 -13.97 11.35
CA ASP A 37 -9.79 -14.89 10.90
C ASP A 37 -9.54 -16.00 11.94
N ARG A 38 -9.55 -15.67 13.24
CA ARG A 38 -9.46 -16.67 14.33
C ARG A 38 -10.66 -17.63 14.35
N LEU A 39 -11.86 -17.12 14.10
CA LEU A 39 -13.09 -17.92 14.11
C LEU A 39 -13.18 -18.89 12.92
N LEU A 40 -12.76 -18.46 11.73
CA LEU A 40 -12.92 -19.23 10.49
C LEU A 40 -11.71 -20.10 10.14
N LEU A 41 -10.49 -19.56 10.26
CA LEU A 41 -9.25 -20.26 9.92
C LEU A 41 -8.69 -21.05 11.11
N GLY A 42 -9.02 -20.63 12.33
CA GLY A 42 -8.47 -21.18 13.56
C GLY A 42 -7.08 -20.60 13.90
N PRO A 43 -6.73 -20.54 15.19
CA PRO A 43 -5.51 -19.88 15.65
C PRO A 43 -4.22 -20.55 15.15
N SER A 44 -4.24 -21.82 14.76
CA SER A 44 -3.07 -22.55 14.23
C SER A 44 -2.69 -22.15 12.80
N HIS A 45 -3.62 -21.57 12.04
CA HIS A 45 -3.41 -21.16 10.65
C HIS A 45 -3.04 -19.68 10.51
N LEU A 46 -3.06 -18.93 11.60
CA LEU A 46 -2.74 -17.51 11.62
C LEU A 46 -1.25 -17.27 11.88
N TYR A 47 -0.79 -16.10 11.44
CA TYR A 47 0.57 -15.66 11.67
C TYR A 47 0.81 -15.35 13.17
N GLN A 48 1.69 -16.13 13.80
CA GLN A 48 1.94 -16.08 15.25
C GLN A 48 2.87 -14.93 15.68
N HIS A 49 3.61 -14.34 14.75
CA HIS A 49 4.61 -13.32 15.01
C HIS A 49 4.35 -12.04 14.22
N PRO A 50 3.16 -11.41 14.35
CA PRO A 50 2.85 -10.21 13.59
C PRO A 50 3.85 -9.10 13.88
N SER A 51 4.17 -8.29 12.87
CA SER A 51 5.10 -7.16 12.98
C SER A 51 4.67 -6.13 14.04
N LEU A 52 3.37 -6.05 14.33
CA LEU A 52 2.79 -5.28 15.43
C LEU A 52 3.31 -5.70 16.81
N ARG A 53 3.76 -6.96 17.00
CA ARG A 53 4.30 -7.45 18.29
C ARG A 53 5.55 -6.69 18.73
N ILE A 54 6.38 -6.26 17.79
CA ILE A 54 7.63 -5.52 18.09
C ILE A 54 7.31 -4.11 18.60
N ILE A 55 6.27 -3.47 18.06
CA ILE A 55 5.95 -2.06 18.33
C ILE A 55 4.93 -1.93 19.46
N TYR A 56 3.90 -2.77 19.47
CA TYR A 56 2.76 -2.68 20.37
C TYR A 56 2.69 -3.84 21.37
N GLY A 57 3.63 -4.79 21.38
CA GLY A 57 3.67 -5.86 22.38
C GLY A 57 2.46 -6.82 22.36
N GLY A 58 1.60 -6.75 21.35
CA GLY A 58 0.43 -7.60 21.22
C GLY A 58 0.81 -9.08 21.13
N THR A 59 0.09 -9.93 21.86
CA THR A 59 0.37 -11.36 21.99
C THR A 59 -0.54 -12.24 21.12
N GLN A 60 -1.59 -11.68 20.52
CA GLN A 60 -2.54 -12.46 19.75
C GLN A 60 -2.07 -12.71 18.31
N PRO A 61 -2.34 -13.91 17.78
CA PRO A 61 -2.08 -14.22 16.38
C PRO A 61 -2.98 -13.37 15.49
N TYR A 62 -2.38 -12.84 14.43
CA TYR A 62 -3.01 -11.89 13.54
C TYR A 62 -2.41 -12.02 12.15
N ASP A 63 -3.27 -12.18 11.14
CA ASP A 63 -2.86 -12.32 9.75
C ASP A 63 -3.19 -11.03 8.96
N PRO A 64 -2.19 -10.32 8.42
CA PRO A 64 -2.44 -9.19 7.52
C PRO A 64 -3.09 -9.61 6.19
N GLU A 65 -3.01 -10.89 5.82
CA GLU A 65 -3.57 -11.48 4.59
C GLU A 65 -4.73 -12.45 4.89
N GLY A 66 -5.45 -12.21 5.99
CA GLY A 66 -6.64 -12.98 6.33
C GLY A 66 -7.77 -12.88 5.30
N ILE A 67 -8.92 -13.48 5.58
CA ILE A 67 -10.04 -13.62 4.63
C ILE A 67 -10.52 -12.27 4.12
N LEU A 68 -10.60 -11.27 5.00
CA LEU A 68 -10.97 -9.92 4.62
C LEU A 68 -9.93 -9.28 3.69
N GLY A 69 -8.63 -9.52 3.93
CA GLY A 69 -7.55 -9.04 3.08
C GLY A 69 -7.62 -9.57 1.66
N TYR A 70 -8.06 -10.82 1.47
CA TYR A 70 -8.29 -11.37 0.12
C TYR A 70 -9.39 -10.63 -0.64
N PHE A 71 -10.54 -10.37 -0.02
CA PHE A 71 -11.64 -9.64 -0.67
C PHE A 71 -11.24 -8.22 -1.04
N THR A 72 -10.54 -7.53 -0.14
CA THR A 72 -10.11 -6.17 -0.40
C THR A 72 -9.02 -6.13 -1.48
N SER A 73 -8.15 -7.13 -1.56
CA SER A 73 -7.17 -7.31 -2.65
C SER A 73 -7.84 -7.56 -4.01
N ILE A 74 -8.86 -8.42 -4.09
CA ILE A 74 -9.64 -8.63 -5.33
C ILE A 74 -10.26 -7.30 -5.79
N PHE A 75 -10.81 -6.53 -4.86
CA PHE A 75 -11.40 -5.24 -5.16
C PHE A 75 -10.37 -4.22 -5.66
N LEU A 76 -9.17 -4.17 -5.08
CA LEU A 76 -8.08 -3.34 -5.56
C LEU A 76 -7.68 -3.69 -7.01
N VAL A 77 -7.56 -4.99 -7.32
CA VAL A 77 -7.28 -5.46 -8.69
C VAL A 77 -8.39 -5.03 -9.64
N PHE A 78 -9.66 -5.12 -9.23
CA PHE A 78 -10.79 -4.64 -10.02
C PHE A 78 -10.68 -3.13 -10.32
N LEU A 79 -10.29 -2.29 -9.36
CA LEU A 79 -10.08 -0.86 -9.60
C LEU A 79 -8.95 -0.61 -10.61
N GLY A 80 -7.85 -1.38 -10.54
CA GLY A 80 -6.78 -1.35 -11.53
C GLY A 80 -7.25 -1.76 -12.93
N LEU A 81 -8.07 -2.81 -13.03
CA LEU A 81 -8.69 -3.24 -14.29
C LEU A 81 -9.60 -2.15 -14.87
N GLN A 82 -10.35 -1.42 -14.04
CA GLN A 82 -11.14 -0.28 -14.50
C GLN A 82 -10.26 0.82 -15.09
N ALA A 83 -9.12 1.14 -14.46
CA ALA A 83 -8.17 2.11 -14.99
C ALA A 83 -7.67 1.72 -16.39
N GLY A 84 -7.27 0.45 -16.57
CA GLY A 84 -6.82 -0.09 -17.85
C GLY A 84 -7.92 -0.17 -18.91
N LYS A 85 -9.14 -0.56 -18.53
CA LYS A 85 -10.29 -0.60 -19.44
C LYS A 85 -10.64 0.78 -19.98
N ILE A 86 -10.58 1.81 -19.14
CA ILE A 86 -10.77 3.21 -19.58
C ILE A 86 -9.71 3.61 -20.60
N LEU A 87 -8.45 3.21 -20.39
CA LEU A 87 -7.35 3.49 -21.32
C LEU A 87 -7.59 2.87 -22.70
N LEU A 88 -8.05 1.62 -22.74
CA LEU A 88 -8.26 0.87 -23.98
C LEU A 88 -9.53 1.27 -24.75
N MET A 89 -10.63 1.52 -24.03
CA MET A 89 -11.95 1.75 -24.65
C MET A 89 -12.11 3.17 -25.22
N PHE A 90 -11.56 4.18 -24.54
CA PHE A 90 -11.74 5.58 -24.93
C PHE A 90 -10.51 6.06 -25.70
N LYS A 91 -10.71 6.66 -26.88
CA LYS A 91 -9.62 7.20 -27.70
C LYS A 91 -9.29 8.66 -27.37
N GLU A 92 -10.29 9.43 -26.94
CA GLU A 92 -10.11 10.85 -26.65
C GLU A 92 -9.40 11.08 -25.30
N PRO A 93 -8.33 11.89 -25.25
CA PRO A 93 -7.59 12.14 -24.01
C PRO A 93 -8.44 12.79 -22.91
N LYS A 94 -9.29 13.76 -23.28
CA LYS A 94 -10.20 14.43 -22.34
C LYS A 94 -11.18 13.43 -21.70
N ALA A 95 -11.70 12.50 -22.50
CA ALA A 95 -12.65 11.50 -22.06
C ALA A 95 -12.03 10.45 -21.10
N ARG A 96 -10.72 10.18 -21.21
CA ARG A 96 -9.96 9.35 -20.26
C ARG A 96 -9.77 10.07 -18.93
N LEU A 97 -9.25 11.29 -18.98
CA LEU A 97 -8.96 12.11 -17.80
C LEU A 97 -10.20 12.37 -16.95
N ILE A 98 -11.32 12.73 -17.57
CA ILE A 98 -12.58 12.94 -16.84
C ILE A 98 -12.98 11.67 -16.09
N ARG A 99 -12.87 10.49 -16.71
CA ARG A 99 -13.28 9.23 -16.09
C ARG A 99 -12.36 8.81 -14.94
N TRP A 100 -11.05 8.90 -15.11
CA TRP A 100 -10.13 8.63 -14.01
C TRP A 100 -10.33 9.61 -12.86
N MET A 101 -10.56 10.89 -13.13
CA MET A 101 -10.87 11.88 -12.10
C MET A 101 -12.21 11.59 -11.41
N THR A 102 -13.24 11.14 -12.14
CA THR A 102 -14.50 10.72 -11.50
C THR A 102 -14.29 9.52 -10.58
N TRP A 103 -13.51 8.52 -10.98
CA TRP A 103 -13.17 7.39 -10.12
C TRP A 103 -12.32 7.80 -8.91
N ALA A 104 -11.38 8.73 -9.10
CA ALA A 104 -10.58 9.29 -8.02
C ALA A 104 -11.45 9.98 -6.97
N ILE A 105 -12.38 10.85 -7.41
CA ILE A 105 -13.30 11.56 -6.51
C ILE A 105 -14.24 10.57 -5.83
N LEU A 106 -14.84 9.63 -6.55
CA LEU A 106 -15.75 8.65 -5.98
C LEU A 106 -15.06 7.80 -4.90
N THR A 107 -13.91 7.21 -5.22
CA THR A 107 -13.16 6.38 -4.25
C THR A 107 -12.64 7.21 -3.08
N GLY A 108 -12.18 8.44 -3.32
CA GLY A 108 -11.72 9.36 -2.29
C GLY A 108 -12.83 9.82 -1.35
N CYS A 109 -14.03 10.15 -1.88
CA CYS A 109 -15.18 10.51 -1.08
C CYS A 109 -15.67 9.33 -0.23
N ILE A 110 -15.75 8.13 -0.80
CA ILE A 110 -16.15 6.94 -0.04
C ILE A 110 -15.12 6.65 1.06
N ALA A 111 -13.83 6.75 0.77
CA ALA A 111 -12.77 6.62 1.78
C ALA A 111 -12.89 7.68 2.89
N GLY A 112 -13.15 8.94 2.52
CA GLY A 112 -13.34 10.04 3.46
C GLY A 112 -14.55 9.85 4.36
N ILE A 113 -15.68 9.39 3.81
CA ILE A 113 -16.89 9.05 4.57
C ILE A 113 -16.61 7.88 5.52
N LEU A 114 -15.94 6.82 5.05
CA LEU A 114 -15.56 5.66 5.88
C LEU A 114 -14.65 6.05 7.04
N CYS A 115 -13.77 7.03 6.84
CA CYS A 115 -12.89 7.54 7.89
C CYS A 115 -13.53 8.66 8.72
N CYS A 116 -14.73 9.12 8.36
CA CYS A 116 -15.33 10.36 8.89
C CYS A 116 -14.37 11.57 8.82
N PHE A 117 -13.46 11.58 7.84
CA PHE A 117 -12.32 12.50 7.75
C PHE A 117 -11.43 12.58 9.01
N SER A 118 -11.54 11.62 9.94
CA SER A 118 -10.64 11.44 11.07
C SER A 118 -9.66 10.30 10.79
N LYS A 119 -8.45 10.40 11.35
CA LYS A 119 -7.41 9.39 11.19
C LYS A 119 -7.75 8.09 11.95
N ASN A 120 -8.39 8.23 13.12
CA ASN A 120 -8.59 7.14 14.07
C ASN A 120 -10.06 6.89 14.43
N ASP A 121 -10.94 7.89 14.30
CA ASP A 121 -12.34 7.81 14.80
C ASP A 121 -13.38 7.53 13.70
N GLY A 122 -12.93 6.95 12.58
CA GLY A 122 -13.79 6.59 11.46
C GLY A 122 -14.56 5.28 11.69
N TRP A 123 -15.54 5.01 10.83
CA TRP A 123 -16.21 3.71 10.81
C TRP A 123 -15.23 2.58 10.45
N ILE A 124 -14.37 2.82 9.48
CA ILE A 124 -13.26 1.93 9.15
C ILE A 124 -12.01 2.80 9.07
N PRO A 125 -11.18 2.87 10.12
CA PRO A 125 -9.97 3.68 10.09
C PRO A 125 -8.99 3.18 9.02
N VAL A 126 -8.11 4.08 8.58
CA VAL A 126 -7.08 3.75 7.59
C VAL A 126 -6.04 2.87 8.26
N ASN A 127 -6.08 1.56 7.99
CA ASN A 127 -5.14 0.62 8.55
C ASN A 127 -4.39 -0.10 7.41
N LYS A 128 -3.10 0.23 7.31
CA LYS A 128 -2.19 -0.32 6.30
C LYS A 128 -1.92 -1.81 6.49
N ASN A 129 -1.78 -2.27 7.74
CA ASN A 129 -1.46 -3.67 8.01
C ASN A 129 -2.66 -4.59 7.74
N LEU A 130 -3.88 -4.07 7.94
CA LEU A 130 -5.14 -4.78 7.68
C LEU A 130 -5.63 -4.71 6.23
N TRP A 131 -4.93 -3.99 5.35
CA TRP A 131 -5.45 -3.67 4.02
C TRP A 131 -6.92 -3.21 4.08
N SER A 132 -7.21 -2.25 4.97
CA SER A 132 -8.59 -1.85 5.23
C SER A 132 -9.25 -1.27 3.99
N VAL A 133 -10.58 -1.41 3.88
CA VAL A 133 -11.34 -0.91 2.73
C VAL A 133 -11.13 0.59 2.52
N SER A 134 -11.06 1.37 3.61
CA SER A 134 -10.76 2.80 3.55
C SER A 134 -9.34 3.08 3.05
N PHE A 135 -8.35 2.28 3.45
CA PHE A 135 -6.98 2.39 2.95
C PHE A 135 -6.88 2.09 1.44
N ILE A 136 -7.53 1.03 0.96
CA ILE A 136 -7.53 0.66 -0.46
C ILE A 136 -8.23 1.71 -1.31
N LEU A 137 -9.37 2.24 -0.86
CA LEU A 137 -10.07 3.30 -1.58
C LEU A 137 -9.27 4.61 -1.61
N ALA A 138 -8.64 4.98 -0.49
CA ALA A 138 -7.80 6.18 -0.42
C ALA A 138 -6.57 6.06 -1.33
N THR A 139 -5.86 4.93 -1.29
CA THR A 139 -4.69 4.67 -2.15
C THR A 139 -5.07 4.57 -3.63
N SER A 140 -6.22 3.95 -3.95
CA SER A 140 -6.74 3.89 -5.31
C SER A 140 -7.10 5.28 -5.85
N SER A 141 -7.71 6.13 -5.02
CA SER A 141 -8.01 7.53 -5.37
C SER A 141 -6.74 8.28 -5.76
N LEU A 142 -5.71 8.21 -4.92
CA LEU A 142 -4.40 8.81 -5.20
C LEU A 142 -3.75 8.22 -6.45
N ALA A 143 -3.86 6.91 -6.66
CA ALA A 143 -3.34 6.26 -7.87
C ALA A 143 -4.04 6.75 -9.14
N PHE A 144 -5.37 6.94 -9.14
CA PHE A 144 -6.10 7.52 -10.27
C PHE A 144 -5.70 8.97 -10.56
N VAL A 145 -5.48 9.78 -9.53
CA VAL A 145 -4.97 11.16 -9.68
C VAL A 145 -3.56 11.14 -10.27
N LEU A 146 -2.67 10.33 -9.71
CA LEU A 146 -1.29 10.22 -10.18
C LEU A 146 -1.24 9.74 -11.64
N LEU A 147 -2.04 8.73 -11.99
CA LEU A 147 -2.19 8.24 -13.36
C LEU A 147 -2.68 9.35 -14.30
N SER A 148 -3.66 10.14 -13.87
CA SER A 148 -4.18 11.26 -14.66
C SER A 148 -3.12 12.33 -14.90
N ILE A 149 -2.32 12.66 -13.88
CA ILE A 149 -1.21 13.61 -13.99
C ILE A 149 -0.14 13.07 -14.94
N CYS A 150 0.32 11.84 -14.76
CA CYS A 150 1.33 11.22 -15.61
C CYS A 150 0.86 11.14 -17.07
N TYR A 151 -0.39 10.76 -17.31
CA TYR A 151 -0.97 10.71 -18.65
C TYR A 151 -1.07 12.11 -19.29
N ALA A 152 -1.52 13.11 -18.54
CA ALA A 152 -1.59 14.48 -19.06
C ALA A 152 -0.20 15.01 -19.43
N VAL A 153 0.79 14.85 -18.55
CA VAL A 153 2.15 15.35 -18.77
C VAL A 153 2.83 14.65 -19.95
N ASN A 154 2.72 13.33 -20.04
CA ASN A 154 3.43 12.53 -21.04
C ASN A 154 2.70 12.47 -22.39
N ASP A 155 1.40 12.16 -22.39
CA ASP A 155 0.65 11.86 -23.62
C ASP A 155 -0.08 13.09 -24.20
N VAL A 156 -0.57 14.01 -23.35
CA VAL A 156 -1.31 15.20 -23.81
C VAL A 156 -0.36 16.36 -24.10
N TYR A 157 0.43 16.78 -23.11
CA TYR A 157 1.33 17.91 -23.24
C TYR A 157 2.70 17.55 -23.79
N LYS A 158 3.07 16.25 -23.80
CA LYS A 158 4.37 15.74 -24.28
C LYS A 158 5.57 16.48 -23.67
N LEU A 159 5.44 16.93 -22.42
CA LEU A 159 6.48 17.68 -21.71
C LEU A 159 7.61 16.75 -21.25
N TRP A 160 7.33 15.47 -21.14
CA TRP A 160 8.25 14.49 -20.61
C TRP A 160 8.08 13.12 -21.28
N SER A 161 9.21 12.42 -21.46
CA SER A 161 9.25 11.09 -22.10
C SER A 161 8.95 9.94 -21.12
N GLY A 162 8.71 10.22 -19.84
CA GLY A 162 8.36 9.21 -18.83
C GLY A 162 9.53 8.43 -18.22
N GLY A 163 10.78 8.68 -18.61
CA GLY A 163 11.96 8.16 -17.86
C GLY A 163 12.31 9.08 -16.69
N PRO A 164 12.68 8.60 -15.48
CA PRO A 164 13.17 7.27 -15.10
C PRO A 164 12.09 6.26 -14.66
N PHE A 165 10.84 6.67 -14.50
CA PHE A 165 9.77 5.77 -14.07
C PHE A 165 9.53 4.62 -15.04
N TYR A 166 9.59 4.90 -16.34
CA TYR A 166 9.50 3.88 -17.38
C TYR A 166 10.64 2.85 -17.28
N HIS A 167 11.89 3.31 -17.09
CA HIS A 167 13.06 2.43 -17.01
C HIS A 167 13.01 1.53 -15.78
N ALA A 168 12.64 2.09 -14.62
CA ALA A 168 12.48 1.33 -13.40
C ALA A 168 11.28 0.36 -13.48
N GLY A 169 10.18 0.78 -14.11
CA GLY A 169 8.97 -0.02 -14.26
C GLY A 169 9.19 -1.31 -15.05
N MET A 170 9.91 -1.24 -16.18
CA MET A 170 10.18 -2.40 -17.04
C MET A 170 11.03 -3.50 -16.38
N ASN A 171 11.83 -3.14 -15.38
CA ASN A 171 12.71 -4.06 -14.66
C ASN A 171 12.37 -4.12 -13.15
N SER A 172 11.11 -3.85 -12.80
CA SER A 172 10.66 -3.69 -11.41
C SER A 172 10.96 -4.90 -10.53
N ILE A 173 10.77 -6.13 -11.03
CA ILE A 173 11.06 -7.35 -10.26
C ILE A 173 12.56 -7.52 -9.98
N MET A 174 13.43 -7.22 -10.96
CA MET A 174 14.87 -7.27 -10.78
C MET A 174 15.30 -6.27 -9.72
N LEU A 175 14.81 -5.02 -9.81
CA LEU A 175 15.17 -3.96 -8.86
C LEU A 175 14.73 -4.32 -7.45
N TYR A 176 13.53 -4.90 -7.31
CA TYR A 176 13.00 -5.34 -6.02
C TYR A 176 13.85 -6.46 -5.41
N VAL A 177 14.01 -7.58 -6.14
CA VAL A 177 14.79 -8.73 -5.66
C VAL A 177 16.26 -8.35 -5.42
N GLY A 178 16.83 -7.57 -6.33
CA GLY A 178 18.17 -7.03 -6.21
C GLY A 178 18.32 -6.20 -4.94
N HIS A 179 17.37 -5.32 -4.63
CA HIS A 179 17.39 -4.53 -3.40
C HIS A 179 17.29 -5.41 -2.16
N GLU A 180 16.36 -6.35 -2.10
CA GLU A 180 16.22 -7.25 -0.96
C GLU A 180 17.50 -8.03 -0.67
N LEU A 181 18.21 -8.48 -1.72
CA LEU A 181 19.48 -9.17 -1.57
C LEU A 181 20.63 -8.26 -1.13
N THR A 182 20.68 -7.00 -1.60
CA THR A 182 21.83 -6.11 -1.39
C THR A 182 21.60 -4.99 -0.37
N HIS A 183 20.41 -4.86 0.24
CA HIS A 183 20.06 -3.72 1.09
C HIS A 183 20.99 -3.53 2.30
N ASN A 184 21.65 -4.58 2.79
CA ASN A 184 22.61 -4.52 3.89
C ASN A 184 24.08 -4.52 3.43
N MET A 185 24.34 -4.43 2.13
CA MET A 185 25.68 -4.50 1.55
C MET A 185 26.13 -3.12 1.06
N PHE A 186 27.43 -2.86 1.11
CA PHE A 186 28.03 -1.74 0.40
C PHE A 186 27.92 -1.99 -1.12
N PRO A 187 27.57 -0.99 -1.97
CA PRO A 187 27.37 0.44 -1.71
C PRO A 187 25.93 0.88 -1.37
N TRP A 188 24.98 -0.04 -1.15
CA TRP A 188 23.58 0.31 -0.86
C TRP A 188 23.37 0.78 0.57
N ARG A 189 24.09 0.18 1.52
CA ARG A 189 24.07 0.61 2.91
C ARG A 189 25.46 0.47 3.52
N TRP A 190 25.83 1.43 4.34
CA TRP A 190 27.03 1.38 5.17
C TRP A 190 26.71 1.94 6.55
N GLN A 191 27.55 1.59 7.52
CA GLN A 191 27.37 2.02 8.90
C GLN A 191 27.69 3.51 9.03
N VAL A 192 26.69 4.30 9.44
CA VAL A 192 26.82 5.72 9.76
C VAL A 192 26.08 5.98 11.07
N HIS A 193 26.45 7.03 11.80
CA HIS A 193 25.66 7.47 12.94
C HIS A 193 24.20 7.69 12.53
N SER A 194 23.29 7.11 13.30
CA SER A 194 21.83 7.11 13.09
C SER A 194 21.22 8.49 13.36
N THR A 195 21.57 9.45 12.50
CA THR A 195 20.89 10.74 12.42
C THR A 195 19.93 10.70 11.23
N HIS A 196 18.82 11.44 11.33
CA HIS A 196 17.81 11.48 10.27
C HIS A 196 18.41 11.90 8.91
N LEU A 197 19.36 12.83 8.90
CA LEU A 197 20.02 13.29 7.67
C LEU A 197 20.89 12.20 7.04
N ASN A 198 21.63 11.46 7.85
CA ASN A 198 22.49 10.38 7.35
C ASN A 198 21.65 9.25 6.75
N GLU A 199 20.56 8.86 7.43
CA GLU A 199 19.63 7.85 6.91
C GLU A 199 18.94 8.32 5.63
N LEU A 200 18.48 9.58 5.57
CA LEU A 200 17.91 10.15 4.35
C LEU A 200 18.92 10.12 3.18
N PHE A 201 20.16 10.48 3.45
CA PHE A 201 21.23 10.48 2.44
C PHE A 201 21.51 9.07 1.91
N ILE A 202 21.63 8.08 2.78
CA ILE A 202 21.87 6.67 2.39
C ILE A 202 20.70 6.16 1.54
N ASN A 203 19.45 6.42 1.96
CA ASN A 203 18.27 5.98 1.22
C ASN A 203 18.16 6.68 -0.16
N LEU A 204 18.45 7.98 -0.23
CA LEU A 204 18.48 8.72 -1.49
C LEU A 204 19.58 8.20 -2.42
N TRP A 205 20.75 7.90 -1.87
CA TRP A 205 21.86 7.30 -2.60
C TRP A 205 21.51 5.93 -3.16
N GLY A 206 20.99 5.02 -2.32
CA GLY A 206 20.55 3.69 -2.74
C GLY A 206 19.49 3.73 -3.83
N THR A 207 18.51 4.64 -3.70
CA THR A 207 17.49 4.86 -4.72
C THR A 207 18.10 5.36 -6.04
N THR A 208 19.05 6.30 -5.96
CA THR A 208 19.74 6.85 -7.14
C THR A 208 20.55 5.77 -7.85
N LEU A 209 21.26 4.91 -7.12
CA LEU A 209 21.97 3.77 -7.69
C LEU A 209 21.04 2.82 -8.45
N TRP A 210 19.88 2.48 -7.88
CA TRP A 210 18.90 1.63 -8.56
C TRP A 210 18.32 2.28 -9.81
N VAL A 211 18.07 3.59 -9.80
CA VAL A 211 17.64 4.32 -11.00
C VAL A 211 18.71 4.26 -12.09
N ILE A 212 19.99 4.43 -11.73
CA ILE A 212 21.11 4.33 -12.69
C ILE A 212 21.19 2.91 -13.27
N ILE A 213 21.06 1.88 -12.43
CA ILE A 213 21.04 0.48 -12.87
C ILE A 213 19.87 0.24 -13.82
N ALA A 214 18.67 0.73 -13.49
CA ALA A 214 17.48 0.60 -14.34
C ALA A 214 17.69 1.25 -15.72
N VAL A 215 18.28 2.46 -15.75
CA VAL A 215 18.62 3.15 -17.01
C VAL A 215 19.67 2.38 -17.79
N TRP A 216 20.70 1.84 -17.12
CA TRP A 216 21.73 1.03 -17.76
C TRP A 216 21.17 -0.25 -18.37
N MET A 217 20.33 -0.98 -17.63
CA MET A 217 19.65 -2.20 -18.12
C MET A 217 18.80 -1.89 -19.34
N HIS A 218 18.04 -0.79 -19.30
CA HIS A 218 17.24 -0.36 -20.43
C HIS A 218 18.10 -0.02 -21.65
N ARG A 219 19.20 0.71 -21.49
CA ARG A 219 20.14 1.01 -22.60
C ARG A 219 20.80 -0.23 -23.19
N LYS A 220 20.91 -1.31 -22.42
CA LYS A 220 21.43 -2.61 -22.87
C LYS A 220 20.35 -3.58 -23.36
N ASN A 221 19.08 -3.15 -23.41
CA ASN A 221 17.93 -3.99 -23.76
C ASN A 221 17.84 -5.29 -22.93
N VAL A 222 18.28 -5.24 -21.67
CA VAL A 222 18.14 -6.35 -20.74
C VAL A 222 16.83 -6.17 -19.97
N PHE A 223 15.92 -7.11 -20.18
CA PHE A 223 14.61 -7.15 -19.52
C PHE A 223 14.45 -8.49 -18.84
N ILE A 224 14.34 -8.47 -17.51
CA ILE A 224 14.13 -9.67 -16.70
C ILE A 224 12.64 -9.75 -16.38
N THR A 225 12.00 -10.78 -16.91
CA THR A 225 10.58 -11.11 -16.68
C THR A 225 10.52 -12.48 -16.02
N VAL A 226 9.67 -12.61 -15.00
CA VAL A 226 9.40 -13.86 -14.28
C VAL A 226 8.09 -14.45 -14.78
#